data_AF-A0A178V5E6-F1
#
_entry.id   AF-A0A178V5E6-F1
#
_cell.length_a   1.000
_cell.length_b   1.000
_cell.length_c   1.000
_cell.angle_alpha   90.00
_cell.angle_beta   90.00
_cell.angle_gamma   90.00
#
_symmetry.space_group_name_H-M   'P 1'
#
loop_
_entity.id
_entity.type
_entity.pdbx_description
1 polymer ?
#
loop_
_entity_poly.entity_id
_entity_poly.type
_entity_poly.pdbx_seq_one_letter_code
_entity_poly.pdbx_strand_id
1 'polypeptide(L)'
;MACLCLKKYNEEKRIENGFDVEFVEVVRGIFSAGSRSKSFITFMAREKPDGPPVEYQAKVWCTVVRNQNYPILCRRALTTKPPSQN
;
A
#
# COMPACT_ATOMS: atom_id res chain seq x y z
N MET A 1 -3.46 -7.08 -5.29
CA MET A 1 -3.39 -6.91 -3.82
C MET A 1 -3.09 -5.46 -3.43
N ALA A 2 -2.06 -4.80 -3.98
CA ALA A 2 -1.78 -3.38 -3.73
C ALA A 2 -2.99 -2.47 -4.01
N CYS A 3 -3.57 -2.55 -5.21
CA CYS A 3 -4.75 -1.75 -5.57
C CYS A 3 -5.98 -2.02 -4.69
N LEU A 4 -6.12 -3.24 -4.15
CA LEU A 4 -7.20 -3.57 -3.21
C LEU A 4 -7.02 -2.83 -1.88
N CYS A 5 -5.80 -2.85 -1.34
CA CYS A 5 -5.44 -2.08 -0.15
C CYS A 5 -5.61 -0.57 -0.39
N LEU A 6 -5.15 -0.07 -1.52
CA LEU A 6 -5.24 1.34 -1.88
C LEU A 6 -6.69 1.79 -2.04
N LYS A 7 -7.54 0.98 -2.68
CA LYS A 7 -8.97 1.28 -2.81
C LYS A 7 -9.63 1.48 -1.44
N LYS A 8 -9.42 0.55 -0.51
CA LYS A 8 -9.94 0.67 0.87
C LYS A 8 -9.39 1.91 1.58
N TYR A 9 -8.10 2.19 1.42
CA TYR A 9 -7.48 3.39 1.98
C TYR A 9 -8.10 4.69 1.43
N ASN A 10 -8.32 4.76 0.11
CA ASN A 10 -8.93 5.93 -0.53
C ASN A 10 -10.41 6.06 -0.17
N GLU A 11 -11.16 4.96 0.01
CA GLU A 11 -12.52 5.02 0.56
C GLU A 11 -12.55 5.67 1.94
N GLU A 12 -11.65 5.24 2.83
CA GLU A 12 -11.51 5.81 4.18
C GLU A 12 -11.08 7.29 4.15
N LYS A 13 -10.04 7.63 3.37
CA LYS A 13 -9.52 8.99 3.27
C LYS A 13 -10.46 9.96 2.55
N ARG A 14 -11.19 9.51 1.54
CA ARG A 14 -12.18 10.34 0.87
C ARG A 14 -13.28 10.78 1.83
N ILE A 15 -13.69 9.91 2.77
CA ILE A 15 -14.65 10.24 3.82
C ILE A 15 -14.03 11.20 4.84
N GLU A 16 -12.78 10.98 5.26
CA GLU A 16 -12.13 11.80 6.28
C GLU A 16 -11.79 13.22 5.81
N ASN A 17 -11.25 13.37 4.59
CA ASN A 17 -10.69 14.64 4.12
C ASN A 17 -10.71 14.83 2.58
N GLY A 18 -11.49 14.04 1.84
CA GLY A 18 -11.58 14.16 0.38
C GLY A 18 -10.30 13.78 -0.37
N PHE A 19 -9.35 13.10 0.32
CA PHE A 19 -8.06 12.73 -0.24
C PHE A 19 -8.12 11.41 -1.00
N ASP A 20 -7.43 11.35 -2.13
CA ASP A 20 -7.32 10.18 -2.99
C ASP A 20 -5.87 10.01 -3.44
N VAL A 21 -5.47 8.77 -3.64
CA VAL A 21 -4.10 8.41 -4.01
C VAL A 21 -4.14 7.51 -5.22
N GLU A 22 -3.38 7.87 -6.24
CA GLU A 22 -3.28 7.13 -7.48
C GLU A 22 -2.13 6.11 -7.40
N PHE A 23 -2.42 4.87 -7.77
CA PHE A 23 -1.39 3.82 -7.87
C PHE A 23 -0.44 4.08 -9.03
N VAL A 24 0.87 3.87 -8.83
CA VAL A 24 1.86 3.95 -9.92
C VAL A 24 2.41 2.55 -10.25
N GLU A 25 3.20 1.97 -9.36
CA GLU A 25 3.84 0.68 -9.59
C GLU A 25 4.19 -0.06 -8.29
N VAL A 26 4.34 -1.38 -8.35
CA VAL A 26 4.85 -2.16 -7.21
C VAL A 26 6.38 -2.13 -7.21
N VAL A 27 6.98 -1.74 -6.10
CA VAL A 27 8.44 -1.71 -5.91
C VAL A 27 8.94 -3.01 -5.27
N ARG A 28 8.19 -3.55 -4.31
CA ARG A 28 8.58 -4.75 -3.58
C ARG A 28 7.37 -5.56 -3.16
N GLY A 29 7.47 -6.88 -3.29
CA GLY A 29 6.52 -7.83 -2.71
C GLY A 29 7.24 -8.85 -1.86
N ILE A 30 6.72 -9.12 -0.66
CA ILE A 30 7.18 -10.20 0.21
C ILE A 30 5.96 -11.05 0.57
N PHE A 31 6.03 -12.33 0.26
CA PHE A 31 5.01 -13.29 0.65
C PHE A 31 5.49 -14.15 1.81
N SER A 32 4.65 -14.27 2.82
CA SER A 32 4.84 -15.18 3.95
C SER A 32 3.81 -16.30 3.85
N ALA A 33 4.26 -17.53 3.62
CA ALA A 33 3.40 -18.70 3.50
C ALA A 33 3.06 -19.29 4.88
N GLY A 34 1.85 -19.81 5.05
CA GLY A 34 1.41 -20.53 6.24
C GLY A 34 -0.10 -20.51 6.44
N SER A 35 -0.57 -21.00 7.59
CA SER A 35 -2.00 -20.99 7.97
C SER A 35 -2.62 -19.59 7.94
N ARG A 36 -1.81 -18.55 8.12
CA ARG A 36 -2.18 -17.13 7.98
C ARG A 36 -1.27 -16.42 6.99
N SER A 37 -1.27 -16.89 5.74
CA SER A 37 -0.42 -16.39 4.67
C SER A 37 -0.60 -14.88 4.44
N LYS A 38 0.47 -14.09 4.39
CA LYS A 38 0.36 -12.62 4.20
C LYS A 38 1.27 -12.14 3.09
N SER A 39 0.78 -11.16 2.35
CA SER A 39 1.58 -10.38 1.41
C SER A 39 1.85 -9.00 2.02
N PHE A 40 3.12 -8.62 2.03
CA PHE A 40 3.59 -7.28 2.35
C PHE A 40 4.06 -6.64 1.04
N ILE A 41 3.51 -5.49 0.69
CA ILE A 41 3.72 -4.88 -0.62
C ILE A 41 4.14 -3.44 -0.41
N THR A 42 5.25 -3.07 -1.02
CA THR A 42 5.67 -1.68 -1.16
C THR A 42 5.38 -1.24 -2.59
N PHE A 43 4.72 -0.12 -2.76
CA PHE A 43 4.35 0.42 -4.07
C PHE A 43 4.51 1.95 -4.10
N MET A 44 4.73 2.51 -5.27
CA MET A 44 4.71 3.94 -5.49
C MET A 44 3.29 4.41 -5.78
N ALA A 45 2.94 5.58 -5.26
CA ALA A 45 1.62 6.18 -5.44
C ALA A 45 1.72 7.71 -5.51
N ARG A 46 0.84 8.37 -6.26
CA ARG A 46 0.76 9.83 -6.34
C ARG A 46 -0.40 10.35 -5.52
N GLU A 47 -0.10 11.33 -4.68
CA GLU A 47 -1.10 12.03 -3.85
C GLU A 47 -1.72 13.23 -4.58
N LYS A 48 -1.18 13.60 -5.75
CA LYS A 48 -1.64 14.68 -6.63
C LYS A 48 -1.33 14.28 -8.09
N PRO A 49 -2.13 14.68 -9.09
CA PRO A 49 -1.93 14.28 -10.48
C PRO A 49 -0.49 14.42 -11.00
N ASP A 50 0.13 15.57 -10.73
CA ASP A 50 1.51 15.87 -11.16
C ASP A 50 2.54 15.80 -10.02
N GLY A 51 2.13 15.30 -8.85
CA GLY A 51 3.01 15.17 -7.69
C GLY A 51 4.02 14.04 -7.86
N PRO A 52 5.20 14.11 -7.21
CA PRO A 52 6.16 13.01 -7.24
C PRO A 52 5.53 11.75 -6.64
N PRO A 53 5.79 10.55 -7.18
CA PRO A 53 5.37 9.32 -6.55
C PRO A 53 6.04 9.19 -5.18
N VAL A 54 5.28 8.76 -4.18
CA VAL A 54 5.77 8.48 -2.84
C VAL A 54 5.53 7.03 -2.51
N GLU A 55 6.37 6.48 -1.64
CA GLU A 55 6.28 5.07 -1.27
C GLU A 55 5.12 4.83 -0.30
N TYR A 56 4.35 3.78 -0.56
CA TYR A 56 3.29 3.25 0.27
C TYR A 56 3.56 1.79 0.63
N GLN A 57 3.12 1.40 1.83
CA GLN A 57 3.19 0.04 2.33
C GLN A 57 1.78 -0.51 2.54
N ALA A 58 1.56 -1.70 2.00
CA ALA A 58 0.33 -2.47 2.14
C ALA A 58 0.61 -3.83 2.78
N LYS A 59 -0.36 -4.31 3.58
CA LYS A 59 -0.38 -5.66 4.15
C LYS A 59 -1.73 -6.28 3.86
N VAL A 60 -1.72 -7.49 3.31
CA VAL A 60 -2.92 -8.26 2.96
C VAL A 60 -2.84 -9.64 3.59
N TRP A 61 -3.93 -10.09 4.18
CA TRP A 61 -4.10 -11.50 4.54
C TRP A 61 -4.68 -12.26 3.35
N CYS A 62 -3.99 -13.31 2.93
CA CYS A 62 -4.37 -14.17 1.82
C CYS A 62 -4.89 -15.50 2.38
N THR A 63 -6.09 -15.88 1.95
CA THR A 63 -6.66 -17.19 2.27
C THR A 63 -6.65 -18.05 1.03
N VAL A 64 -5.82 -19.11 1.01
CA VAL A 64 -5.78 -20.04 -0.12
C VAL A 64 -7.08 -20.84 -0.21
N VAL A 65 -7.61 -21.29 0.94
CA VAL A 65 -8.83 -22.09 1.03
C VAL A 65 -10.08 -21.36 0.52
N ARG A 66 -10.20 -20.05 0.79
CA ARG A 66 -11.35 -19.25 0.36
C ARG A 66 -11.07 -18.41 -0.89
N ASN A 67 -9.85 -18.45 -1.41
CA ASN A 67 -9.34 -17.58 -2.48
C ASN A 67 -9.68 -16.09 -2.26
N GLN A 68 -9.62 -15.62 -1.01
CA GLN A 68 -9.99 -14.26 -0.61
C GLN A 68 -8.78 -13.49 -0.06
N ASN A 69 -8.75 -12.18 -0.35
CA ASN A 69 -7.74 -11.24 0.08
C ASN A 69 -8.37 -10.18 0.98
N TYR A 70 -7.85 -10.05 2.20
CA TYR A 70 -8.33 -9.07 3.17
C TYR A 70 -7.26 -8.02 3.42
N PRO A 71 -7.47 -6.76 3.00
CA PRO A 71 -6.60 -5.65 3.37
C PRO A 71 -6.50 -5.52 4.90
N ILE A 72 -5.28 -5.45 5.41
CA ILE A 72 -5.00 -5.21 6.83
C ILE A 72 -4.44 -3.80 7.04
N LEU A 73 -3.50 -3.40 6.18
CA LEU A 73 -2.81 -2.11 6.29
C LEU A 73 -2.65 -1.53 4.89
N CYS A 74 -2.80 -0.22 4.80
CA CYS A 74 -2.33 0.59 3.69
C CYS A 74 -1.98 1.97 4.24
N ARG A 75 -0.73 2.39 4.11
CA ARG A 75 -0.27 3.71 4.59
C ARG A 75 0.93 4.18 3.79
N ARG A 76 1.16 5.50 3.80
CA ARG A 76 2.41 6.07 3.33
C ARG A 76 3.58 5.47 4.11
N ALA A 77 4.65 5.11 3.43
CA ALA A 77 5.87 4.63 4.07
C ALA A 77 6.53 5.79 4.83
N LEU A 78 7.14 5.49 5.97
CA LEU A 78 7.95 6.48 6.68
C LEU A 78 9.20 6.74 5.84
N THR A 79 9.34 7.96 5.32
CA THR A 79 10.56 8.36 4.64
C THR A 79 11.66 8.51 5.68
N THR A 80 12.54 7.50 5.77
CA THR A 80 13.88 7.76 6.30
C THR A 80 14.58 8.57 5.23
N LYS A 81 14.64 9.90 5.37
CA LYS A 81 15.62 10.68 4.59
C LYS A 81 16.98 10.01 4.83
N PRO A 82 17.75 9.63 3.80
CA PRO A 82 19.19 9.47 4.00
C PRO A 82 19.70 10.79 4.60
N PRO A 83 20.61 10.77 5.60
CA PRO A 83 21.22 12.02 6.05
C PRO A 83 21.86 12.68 4.83
N SER A 84 21.47 13.92 4.57
CA SER A 84 22.04 14.77 3.55
C SER A 84 23.57 14.68 3.61
N GLN A 85 24.21 14.15 2.57
CA GLN A 85 25.61 14.43 2.36
C GLN A 85 25.69 15.85 1.82
N ASN A 86 26.13 16.75 2.69
CA ASN A 86 26.58 18.10 2.37
C ASN A 86 27.75 18.05 1.37
#